data_AF-A0A2K2VXB6-F1
#
_entry.id   AF-A0A2K2VXB6-F1
#
_cell.length_a   1.000
_cell.length_b   1.000
_cell.length_c   1.000
_cell.angle_alpha   90.00
_cell.angle_beta   90.00
_cell.angle_gamma   90.00
#
_symmetry.space_group_name_H-M   'P 1'
#
loop_
_entity.id
_entity.type
_entity.pdbx_description
1 polymer ?
#
loop_
_entity_poly.entity_id
_entity_poly.type
_entity_poly.pdbx_seq_one_letter_code
_entity_poly.pdbx_strand_id
1 'polypeptide(L)'
;AGTNGGGVFKTTDGGGNWTAMNNGLTNPNVQTLAIDRIETDIIYAGTDFGSLFISLDGGANWSAIGGAISGADVLSLAIDPATTTTLYAGTAGEGLFFLTERGEPSGGSGGGGGGSCFIATAANGSPMARKFQPLSVIFILLALLCTTLFVLFRRLKLREVVFKTARLKSK
;
A
#
# COMPACT_ATOMS: atom_id res chain seq x y z
N ALA A 1 -23.28 -2.34 -1.33
CA ALA A 1 -23.79 -1.79 -2.61
C ALA A 1 -23.34 -0.34 -2.73
N GLY A 2 -22.88 0.07 -3.91
CA GLY A 2 -22.67 1.47 -4.26
C GLY A 2 -23.91 2.00 -4.99
N THR A 3 -24.17 3.30 -4.91
CA THR A 3 -25.34 3.93 -5.52
C THR A 3 -24.96 5.25 -6.20
N ASN A 4 -25.84 5.74 -7.08
CA ASN A 4 -25.70 7.06 -7.71
C ASN A 4 -26.36 8.13 -6.82
N GLY A 5 -25.57 8.78 -5.96
CA GLY A 5 -25.97 9.88 -5.10
C GLY A 5 -26.34 9.50 -3.66
N GLY A 6 -26.51 8.21 -3.38
CA GLY A 6 -26.82 7.70 -2.03
C GLY A 6 -25.60 7.17 -1.26
N GLY A 7 -24.43 7.05 -1.90
CA GLY A 7 -23.21 6.50 -1.31
C GLY A 7 -23.19 4.96 -1.24
N VAL A 8 -22.55 4.44 -0.19
CA VAL A 8 -22.39 3.02 0.07
C VAL A 8 -23.42 2.55 1.10
N PHE A 9 -24.01 1.39 0.84
CA PHE A 9 -24.90 0.69 1.75
C PHE A 9 -24.38 -0.70 2.05
N LYS A 10 -24.52 -1.15 3.30
CA LYS A 10 -24.14 -2.48 3.77
C LYS A 10 -25.33 -3.23 4.34
N THR A 11 -25.35 -4.53 4.13
CA THR A 11 -26.32 -5.47 4.71
C THR A 11 -25.55 -6.55 5.49
N THR A 12 -26.17 -7.07 6.55
CA THR A 12 -25.67 -8.22 7.32
C THR A 12 -26.64 -9.40 7.29
N ASP A 13 -27.78 -9.26 6.64
CA ASP A 13 -28.88 -10.22 6.59
C ASP A 13 -29.17 -10.72 5.17
N GLY A 14 -28.18 -10.64 4.28
CA GLY A 14 -28.30 -11.10 2.89
C GLY A 14 -29.12 -10.17 1.99
N GLY A 15 -29.30 -8.91 2.40
CA GLY A 15 -29.99 -7.88 1.61
C GLY A 15 -31.44 -7.60 2.05
N GLY A 16 -31.86 -8.14 3.19
CA GLY A 16 -33.17 -7.83 3.79
C GLY A 16 -33.23 -6.39 4.30
N ASN A 17 -32.15 -5.91 4.91
CA ASN A 17 -31.98 -4.54 5.37
C ASN A 17 -30.65 -3.96 4.91
N TRP A 18 -30.65 -2.66 4.61
CA TRP A 18 -29.49 -1.91 4.15
C TRP A 18 -29.27 -0.68 5.01
N THR A 19 -28.05 -0.53 5.52
CA THR A 19 -27.64 0.62 6.33
C THR A 19 -26.65 1.46 5.53
N ALA A 20 -26.86 2.78 5.52
CA ALA A 20 -25.94 3.71 4.88
C ALA A 20 -24.59 3.76 5.62
N MET A 21 -23.50 3.74 4.86
CA MET A 21 -22.12 3.61 5.31
C MET A 21 -21.28 4.72 4.67
N ASN A 22 -21.62 5.97 4.97
CA ASN A 22 -21.14 7.15 4.22
C ASN A 22 -20.25 8.09 5.05
N ASN A 23 -19.85 7.72 6.27
CA ASN A 23 -19.06 8.64 7.09
C ASN A 23 -17.69 8.88 6.44
N GLY A 24 -17.35 10.15 6.20
CA GLY A 24 -16.12 10.54 5.48
C GLY A 24 -16.15 10.32 3.96
N LEU A 25 -17.24 9.75 3.41
CA LEU A 25 -17.43 9.60 1.96
C LEU A 25 -17.98 10.90 1.39
N THR A 26 -17.08 11.81 1.00
CA THR A 26 -17.46 13.16 0.54
C THR A 26 -18.05 13.17 -0.87
N ASN A 27 -17.90 12.08 -1.63
CA ASN A 27 -18.55 11.89 -2.92
C ASN A 27 -19.46 10.63 -2.89
N PRO A 28 -20.79 10.79 -2.86
CA PRO A 28 -21.73 9.68 -2.75
C PRO A 28 -22.07 9.00 -4.09
N ASN A 29 -21.47 9.42 -5.22
CA ASN A 29 -21.69 8.81 -6.53
C ASN A 29 -20.74 7.63 -6.74
N VAL A 30 -21.07 6.48 -6.14
CA VAL A 30 -20.21 5.30 -6.11
C VAL A 30 -20.42 4.48 -7.38
N GLN A 31 -19.39 4.40 -8.21
CA GLN A 31 -19.39 3.66 -9.48
C GLN A 31 -18.94 2.21 -9.31
N THR A 32 -18.02 1.97 -8.38
CA THR A 32 -17.42 0.65 -8.18
C THR A 32 -16.93 0.45 -6.75
N LEU A 33 -16.93 -0.81 -6.30
CA LEU A 33 -16.43 -1.23 -4.99
C LEU A 33 -15.52 -2.43 -5.17
N ALA A 34 -14.40 -2.45 -4.44
CA ALA A 34 -13.53 -3.61 -4.33
C ALA A 34 -13.26 -3.92 -2.86
N ILE A 35 -13.32 -5.21 -2.50
CA ILE A 35 -13.08 -5.68 -1.13
C ILE A 35 -11.83 -6.55 -1.16
N ASP A 36 -10.92 -6.31 -0.23
CA ASP A 36 -9.75 -7.15 -0.02
C ASP A 36 -10.19 -8.54 0.47
N ARG A 37 -9.70 -9.58 -0.20
CA ARG A 37 -10.10 -10.97 0.07
C ARG A 37 -9.44 -11.56 1.30
N ILE A 38 -8.30 -11.00 1.73
CA ILE A 38 -7.57 -11.44 2.93
C ILE A 38 -8.04 -10.62 4.12
N GLU A 39 -8.11 -9.30 3.97
CA GLU A 39 -8.53 -8.36 5.01
C GLU A 39 -9.86 -7.70 4.62
N THR A 40 -10.97 -8.40 4.87
CA THR A 40 -12.31 -8.00 4.38
C THR A 40 -12.85 -6.68 4.93
N ASP A 41 -12.21 -6.12 5.96
CA ASP A 41 -12.52 -4.79 6.46
C ASP A 41 -11.98 -3.68 5.54
N ILE A 42 -11.07 -4.02 4.63
CA ILE A 42 -10.52 -3.08 3.66
C ILE A 42 -11.40 -3.06 2.42
N ILE A 43 -11.97 -1.89 2.16
CA ILE A 43 -12.88 -1.65 1.04
C ILE A 43 -12.43 -0.39 0.32
N TYR A 44 -12.36 -0.48 -1.00
CA TYR A 44 -12.12 0.65 -1.88
C TYR A 44 -13.40 1.04 -2.61
N ALA A 45 -13.63 2.34 -2.75
CA ALA A 45 -14.73 2.89 -3.51
C ALA A 45 -14.20 3.84 -4.59
N GLY A 46 -14.53 3.53 -5.84
CA GLY A 46 -14.32 4.41 -6.97
C GLY A 46 -15.59 5.20 -7.23
N THR A 47 -15.46 6.52 -7.35
CA THR A 47 -16.60 7.42 -7.62
C THR A 47 -16.46 8.09 -8.98
N ASP A 48 -17.46 8.90 -9.33
CA ASP A 48 -17.31 9.85 -10.43
C ASP A 48 -16.24 10.92 -10.12
N PHE A 49 -15.81 11.64 -11.16
CA PHE A 49 -14.82 12.72 -11.08
C PHE A 49 -13.48 12.37 -10.44
N GLY A 50 -13.06 11.10 -10.53
CA GLY A 50 -11.70 10.66 -10.15
C GLY A 50 -11.46 10.51 -8.65
N SER A 51 -12.51 10.52 -7.81
CA SER A 51 -12.28 10.29 -6.38
C SER A 51 -12.20 8.80 -6.06
N LEU A 52 -11.14 8.42 -5.35
CA LEU A 52 -10.93 7.09 -4.81
C LEU A 52 -10.94 7.19 -3.29
N PHE A 53 -11.70 6.33 -2.64
CA PHE A 53 -11.78 6.25 -1.19
C PHE A 53 -11.38 4.87 -0.69
N ILE A 54 -10.85 4.83 0.52
CA ILE A 54 -10.56 3.62 1.28
C ILE A 54 -11.28 3.65 2.62
N SER A 55 -11.81 2.50 3.02
CA SER A 55 -12.24 2.21 4.38
C SER A 55 -11.38 1.06 4.90
N LEU A 56 -10.99 1.15 6.18
CA LEU A 56 -10.19 0.13 6.89
C LEU A 56 -11.01 -0.58 7.97
N ASP A 57 -12.31 -0.29 8.06
CA ASP A 57 -13.20 -0.73 9.13
C ASP A 57 -14.55 -1.26 8.58
N GLY A 58 -14.49 -1.89 7.41
CA GLY A 58 -15.62 -2.57 6.79
C GLY A 58 -16.72 -1.62 6.30
N GLY A 59 -16.34 -0.39 5.94
CA GLY A 59 -17.19 0.66 5.39
C GLY A 59 -17.70 1.68 6.41
N ALA A 60 -17.35 1.58 7.68
CA ALA A 60 -17.87 2.50 8.70
C ALA A 60 -17.32 3.93 8.53
N ASN A 61 -16.03 4.05 8.22
CA ASN A 61 -15.36 5.32 7.93
C ASN A 61 -14.59 5.24 6.61
N TRP A 62 -14.68 6.31 5.82
CA TRP A 62 -14.00 6.46 4.54
C TRP A 62 -12.99 7.60 4.59
N SER A 63 -11.88 7.40 3.90
CA SER A 63 -10.86 8.42 3.68
C SER A 63 -10.54 8.52 2.20
N ALA A 64 -10.41 9.74 1.70
CA ALA A 64 -9.98 9.97 0.33
C ALA A 64 -8.51 9.56 0.15
N ILE A 65 -8.22 8.85 -0.94
CA ILE A 65 -6.88 8.60 -1.43
C ILE A 65 -6.55 9.74 -2.40
N GLY A 66 -6.02 10.83 -1.86
CA GLY A 66 -5.77 12.06 -2.62
C GLY A 66 -4.73 11.88 -3.73
N GLY A 67 -4.91 12.58 -4.85
CA GLY A 67 -3.91 12.72 -5.92
C GLY A 67 -3.74 11.49 -6.83
N ALA A 68 -4.57 10.47 -6.69
CA ALA A 68 -4.41 9.22 -7.44
C ALA A 68 -4.97 9.28 -8.88
N ILE A 69 -6.10 9.97 -9.12
CA ILE A 69 -6.81 9.98 -10.41
C ILE A 69 -7.42 11.37 -10.62
N SER A 70 -7.23 11.99 -11.78
CA SER A 70 -7.71 13.35 -12.05
C SER A 70 -9.01 13.35 -12.82
N GLY A 71 -10.14 13.69 -12.20
CA GLY A 71 -11.37 14.10 -12.90
C GLY A 71 -12.10 13.05 -13.73
N ALA A 72 -11.51 11.88 -13.99
CA ALA A 72 -12.12 10.77 -14.72
C ALA A 72 -12.85 9.80 -13.80
N ASP A 73 -14.05 9.37 -14.20
CA ASP A 73 -14.83 8.41 -13.42
C ASP A 73 -14.06 7.10 -13.21
N VAL A 74 -14.05 6.60 -11.99
CA VAL A 74 -13.43 5.31 -11.66
C VAL A 74 -14.47 4.21 -11.90
N LEU A 75 -14.40 3.56 -13.05
CA LEU A 75 -15.43 2.61 -13.49
C LEU A 75 -15.18 1.18 -13.00
N SER A 76 -13.92 0.83 -12.71
CA SER A 76 -13.55 -0.51 -12.29
C SER A 76 -12.38 -0.50 -11.33
N LEU A 77 -12.45 -1.35 -10.31
CA LEU A 77 -11.39 -1.58 -9.35
C LEU A 77 -11.07 -3.08 -9.27
N ALA A 78 -9.79 -3.41 -9.21
CA ALA A 78 -9.33 -4.77 -8.96
C ALA A 78 -8.12 -4.76 -8.01
N ILE A 79 -8.16 -5.59 -6.98
CA ILE A 79 -7.04 -5.79 -6.06
C ILE A 79 -6.21 -6.96 -6.58
N ASP A 80 -4.89 -6.82 -6.60
CA ASP A 80 -4.00 -7.92 -6.98
C ASP A 80 -4.20 -9.12 -6.02
N PRO A 81 -4.57 -10.30 -6.53
CA PRO A 81 -4.79 -11.47 -5.69
C PRO A 81 -3.50 -12.00 -5.05
N ALA A 82 -2.32 -11.68 -5.60
CA ALA A 82 -1.03 -12.06 -5.05
C ALA A 82 -0.50 -11.06 -4.02
N THR A 83 -0.88 -9.79 -4.13
CA THR A 83 -0.46 -8.71 -3.23
C THR A 83 -1.66 -7.83 -2.86
N THR A 84 -2.12 -7.91 -1.61
CA THR A 84 -3.23 -7.08 -1.10
C THR A 84 -2.91 -5.57 -1.02
N THR A 85 -1.72 -5.20 -1.44
CA THR A 85 -1.17 -3.85 -1.43
C THR A 85 -1.27 -3.15 -2.78
N THR A 86 -1.68 -3.86 -3.84
CA THR A 86 -1.78 -3.31 -5.20
C THR A 86 -3.24 -3.23 -5.62
N LEU A 87 -3.68 -2.02 -5.99
CA LEU A 87 -5.01 -1.75 -6.53
C LEU A 87 -4.89 -1.23 -7.95
N TYR A 88 -5.68 -1.80 -8.86
CA TYR A 88 -5.84 -1.33 -10.23
C TYR A 88 -7.14 -0.55 -10.37
N ALA A 89 -7.10 0.58 -11.05
CA ALA A 89 -8.24 1.44 -11.30
C ALA A 89 -8.39 1.73 -12.79
N GLY A 90 -9.49 1.26 -13.38
CA GLY A 90 -9.87 1.58 -14.75
C GLY A 90 -10.75 2.82 -14.77
N THR A 91 -10.36 3.83 -15.55
CA THR A 91 -11.04 5.11 -15.58
C THR A 91 -11.68 5.40 -16.94
N ALA A 92 -12.70 6.25 -16.93
CA ALA A 92 -13.32 6.77 -18.14
C ALA A 92 -12.36 7.69 -18.89
N GLY A 93 -11.79 7.21 -20.00
CA GLY A 93 -11.01 8.04 -20.94
C GLY A 93 -9.55 8.30 -20.57
N GLU A 94 -9.13 8.06 -19.32
CA GLU A 94 -7.72 8.24 -18.90
C GLU A 94 -6.91 6.93 -18.78
N GLY A 95 -7.57 5.78 -18.95
CA GLY A 95 -6.93 4.48 -19.06
C GLY A 95 -6.87 3.71 -17.74
N LEU A 96 -5.78 2.97 -17.54
CA LEU A 96 -5.56 2.14 -16.35
C LEU A 96 -4.51 2.78 -15.46
N PHE A 97 -4.85 2.92 -14.18
CA PHE A 97 -3.96 3.33 -13.11
C PHE A 97 -3.72 2.18 -12.15
N PHE A 98 -2.61 2.23 -11.42
CA PHE A 98 -2.38 1.36 -10.28
C PHE A 98 -1.85 2.14 -9.09
N LEU A 99 -2.19 1.70 -7.90
CA LEU A 99 -1.68 2.18 -6.63
C LEU A 99 -0.95 1.02 -5.96
N THR A 100 0.25 1.29 -5.47
CA THR A 100 1.00 0.38 -4.60
C THR A 100 1.01 0.94 -3.17
N GLU A 101 1.17 0.07 -2.18
CA GLU A 101 1.25 0.46 -0.76
C GLU A 101 -0.08 1.02 -0.20
N ARG A 102 -1.23 0.41 -0.51
CA ARG A 102 -2.57 0.72 0.06
C ARG A 102 -2.78 2.23 0.28
N GLY A 103 -3.12 2.96 -0.79
CA GLY A 103 -3.19 4.43 -0.84
C GLY A 103 -3.49 5.11 0.51
N GLU A 104 -2.54 5.91 0.98
CA GLU A 104 -2.60 6.54 2.31
C GLU A 104 -3.75 7.56 2.41
N PRO A 105 -4.50 7.57 3.54
CA PRO A 105 -5.50 8.60 3.83
C PRO A 105 -4.90 10.01 3.78
N SER A 106 -5.54 10.93 3.07
CA SER A 106 -5.17 12.34 3.14
C SER A 106 -5.52 12.93 4.51
N GLY A 107 -4.60 12.90 5.49
CA GLY A 107 -4.81 13.55 6.79
C GLY A 107 -4.04 13.04 8.02
N GLY A 108 -3.14 12.06 7.91
CA GLY A 108 -2.36 11.57 9.05
C GLY A 108 -1.23 12.50 9.48
N SER A 109 -1.43 13.31 10.52
CA SER A 109 -0.35 14.03 11.22
C SER A 109 0.28 13.12 12.28
N GLY A 110 1.40 12.48 11.96
CA GLY A 110 2.11 11.65 12.93
C GLY A 110 3.39 10.98 12.42
N GLY A 111 4.48 11.76 12.37
CA GLY A 111 5.89 11.33 12.50
C GLY A 111 6.37 9.99 11.93
N GLY A 112 7.15 10.07 10.84
CA GLY A 112 8.36 9.26 10.66
C GLY A 112 8.22 7.95 9.87
N GLY A 113 8.25 8.05 8.55
CA GLY A 113 8.43 6.91 7.65
C GLY A 113 7.72 7.17 6.33
N GLY A 114 8.44 7.65 5.31
CA GLY A 114 7.87 7.98 4.01
C GLY A 114 7.34 6.75 3.28
N GLY A 115 6.04 6.48 3.41
CA GLY A 115 5.26 5.75 2.41
C GLY A 115 5.05 6.68 1.23
N SER A 116 5.55 6.27 0.08
CA SER A 116 5.72 7.16 -1.06
C SER A 116 4.52 7.03 -1.98
N CYS A 117 3.85 8.14 -2.26
CA CYS A 117 2.87 8.22 -3.35
C CYS A 117 3.60 7.98 -4.69
N PHE A 118 3.68 6.73 -5.13
CA PHE A 118 4.25 6.38 -6.42
C PHE A 118 3.16 6.30 -7.48
N ILE A 119 3.10 7.38 -8.26
CA ILE A 119 2.68 7.48 -9.67
C ILE A 119 1.62 6.46 -10.09
N ALA A 120 0.39 6.93 -10.14
CA ALA A 120 -0.63 6.42 -11.03
C ALA A 120 -0.11 6.62 -12.48
N THR A 121 0.56 5.61 -13.06
CA THR A 121 0.99 5.71 -14.46
C THR A 121 -0.20 5.30 -15.32
N ALA A 122 -0.66 6.18 -16.20
CA ALA A 122 -1.52 5.76 -17.30
C ALA A 122 -0.74 4.68 -18.08
N ALA A 123 -1.27 3.47 -18.15
CA ALA A 123 -0.66 2.39 -18.90
C ALA A 123 -0.78 2.66 -20.41
N ASN A 124 -0.01 3.60 -20.94
CA ASN A 124 0.20 3.74 -22.39
C ASN A 124 1.15 2.63 -22.85
N GLY A 125 0.60 1.41 -22.99
CA GLY A 125 1.15 0.32 -23.80
C GLY A 125 2.58 -0.16 -23.53
N SER A 126 3.24 0.27 -22.46
CA SER A 126 4.64 -0.07 -22.17
C SER A 126 4.69 -1.18 -21.11
N PRO A 127 5.35 -2.33 -21.37
CA PRO A 127 5.49 -3.37 -20.36
C PRO A 127 6.25 -2.82 -19.14
N MET A 128 5.70 -3.13 -17.98
CA MET A 128 6.08 -2.73 -16.62
C MET A 128 7.58 -2.97 -16.31
N ALA A 129 8.44 -2.03 -16.71
CA ALA A 129 9.79 -1.95 -16.19
C ALA A 129 9.73 -1.31 -14.80
N ARG A 130 9.88 -2.15 -13.77
CA ARG A 130 9.99 -1.76 -12.36
C ARG A 130 10.83 -0.49 -12.21
N LYS A 131 10.19 0.62 -11.84
CA LYS A 131 10.88 1.82 -11.39
C LYS A 131 11.38 1.54 -9.97
N PHE A 132 12.53 0.87 -9.89
CA PHE A 132 13.27 0.63 -8.66
C PHE A 132 13.59 1.99 -8.02
N GLN A 133 12.96 2.33 -6.91
CA GLN A 133 13.25 3.54 -6.16
C GLN A 133 14.58 3.34 -5.40
N PRO A 134 15.52 4.31 -5.43
CA PRO A 134 16.90 4.07 -5.00
C PRO A 134 17.12 3.91 -3.49
N LEU A 135 16.08 3.87 -2.66
CA LEU A 135 16.25 3.66 -1.21
C LEU A 135 16.69 2.24 -0.84
N SER A 136 16.57 1.25 -1.73
CA SER A 136 16.97 -0.14 -1.44
C SER A 136 18.49 -0.35 -1.34
N VAL A 137 19.29 0.45 -2.06
CA VAL A 137 20.76 0.25 -2.12
C VAL A 137 21.42 0.62 -0.81
N ILE A 138 20.92 1.65 -0.10
CA ILE A 138 21.46 2.07 1.20
C ILE A 138 21.21 0.99 2.28
N PHE A 139 20.03 0.36 2.30
CA PHE A 139 19.73 -0.74 3.22
C PHE A 139 20.57 -1.99 2.93
N ILE A 140 20.76 -2.33 1.66
CA ILE A 140 21.62 -3.47 1.26
C ILE A 140 23.09 -3.20 1.63
N LEU A 141 23.59 -1.98 1.39
CA LEU A 141 24.95 -1.60 1.77
C LEU A 141 25.14 -1.58 3.30
N LEU A 142 24.16 -1.07 4.07
CA LEU A 142 24.19 -1.12 5.53
C LEU A 142 24.16 -2.55 6.06
N ALA A 143 23.35 -3.44 5.47
CA ALA A 143 23.28 -4.84 5.84
C ALA A 143 24.61 -5.58 5.55
N LEU A 144 25.22 -5.31 4.39
CA LEU A 144 26.54 -5.84 4.01
C LEU A 144 27.66 -5.30 4.92
N LEU A 145 27.62 -4.01 5.26
CA LEU A 145 28.58 -3.42 6.20
C LEU A 145 28.46 -4.08 7.58
N CYS A 146 27.22 -4.29 8.05
CA CYS A 146 26.93 -4.91 9.34
C CYS A 146 27.40 -6.37 9.40
N THR A 147 27.16 -7.16 8.35
CA THR A 147 27.66 -8.55 8.27
C THR A 147 29.19 -8.60 8.20
N THR A 148 29.81 -7.70 7.44
CA THR A 148 31.28 -7.63 7.32
C THR A 148 31.91 -7.24 8.65
N LEU A 149 31.36 -6.24 9.35
CA LEU A 149 31.77 -5.84 10.70
C LEU A 149 31.60 -6.99 11.71
N PHE A 150 30.49 -7.73 11.66
CA PHE A 150 30.26 -8.87 12.54
C PHE A 150 31.28 -10.00 12.32
N VAL A 151 31.58 -10.32 11.06
CA VAL A 151 32.62 -11.32 10.71
C VAL A 151 34.01 -10.86 11.14
N LEU A 152 34.33 -9.57 10.96
CA LEU A 152 35.59 -8.99 11.39
C LEU A 152 35.73 -9.03 12.92
N PHE A 153 34.66 -8.71 13.65
CA PHE A 153 34.63 -8.78 15.12
C PHE A 153 34.86 -10.20 15.62
N ARG A 154 34.23 -11.21 14.97
CA ARG A 154 34.48 -12.62 15.28
C ARG A 154 35.93 -13.02 15.00
N ARG A 155 36.52 -12.58 13.88
CA ARG A 155 37.92 -12.88 13.54
C ARG A 155 38.91 -12.24 14.50
N LEU A 156 38.67 -11.01 14.96
CA LEU A 156 39.52 -10.35 15.96
C LEU A 156 39.45 -11.05 17.32
N LYS A 157 38.24 -11.41 17.76
CA LYS A 157 38.04 -12.14 19.02
C LYS A 157 38.69 -13.53 19.00
N LEU A 158 38.64 -14.23 17.86
CA LEU A 158 39.36 -15.50 17.66
C LEU A 158 40.89 -15.33 17.70
N ARG A 159 41.44 -14.26 17.10
CA ARG A 159 42.88 -13.99 17.15
C ARG A 159 43.37 -13.72 18.57
N GLU A 160 42.60 -12.98 19.37
CA GLU A 160 42.94 -12.70 20.77
C GLU A 160 42.94 -13.99 21.62
N VAL A 161 41.96 -14.87 21.42
CA VAL A 161 41.89 -16.19 22.08
C VAL A 161 43.07 -17.07 21.68
N VAL A 162 43.38 -17.18 20.39
CA VAL A 162 44.54 -17.96 19.90
C VAL A 162 45.84 -17.40 20.47
N PHE A 163 46.03 -16.08 20.52
CA PHE A 163 47.22 -15.46 21.10
C PHE A 163 47.35 -15.73 22.61
N LYS A 164 46.25 -15.63 23.37
CA LYS A 164 46.24 -15.97 24.81
C LYS A 164 46.55 -17.45 25.03
N THR A 165 46.02 -18.34 24.19
CA THR A 165 46.26 -19.79 24.30
C THR A 165 47.68 -20.19 23.89
N ALA A 166 48.25 -19.54 22.88
CA ALA A 166 49.64 -19.75 22.45
C ALA A 166 50.64 -19.29 23.53
N ARG A 167 50.38 -18.16 24.19
CA ARG A 167 51.23 -17.63 25.27
C ARG A 167 51.18 -18.48 26.56
N LEU A 168 50.08 -19.21 26.78
CA LEU A 168 49.94 -20.14 27.90
C LEU A 168 50.67 -21.48 27.67
N LYS A 169 50.91 -21.88 26.42
CA LYS A 169 51.68 -23.10 26.08
C LYS A 169 53.20 -22.90 26.02
N SER A 170 53.68 -21.65 26.06
CA SER A 170 55.12 -21.34 25.98
C SER A 170 55.76 -21.03 27.35
N LYS A 171 55.11 -21.38 28.45
CA LYS A 171 55.65 -21.39 29.81
C LYS A 171 55.55 -22.81 30.35
#